data_AF-A0A532ES00-F1
#
_entry.id   AF-A0A532ES00-F1
#
_cell.length_a   1.000
_cell.length_b   1.000
_cell.length_c   1.000
_cell.angle_alpha   90.00
_cell.angle_beta   90.00
_cell.angle_gamma   90.00
#
_symmetry.space_group_name_H-M   'P 1'
#
loop_
_entity.id
_entity.type
_entity.pdbx_description
1 polymer ?
#
loop_
_entity_poly.entity_id
_entity_poly.type
_entity_poly.pdbx_seq_one_letter_code
_entity_poly.pdbx_strand_id
1 'polypeptide(L)'
;MKRETNGAGLDAQLRLQDQVAQRLKARRHEEGALSLETIEPRAVFEGEVLTNLKVEQKNRAKELIEDFMIAANQATASYLKGKGMPSFRRILRSPERWQRIVEVAARWGEQLPSEPDAKALEVFLVARRKADPLRFPDLSLAIVKLIGRGEYVLDQSKDGSPEHFGLAVKGYTHSTAPNRRFPDLITQRLIKAALAGAPTPYHPEELKYLAG
;
A
#
# COMPACT_ATOMS: atom_id res chain seq x y z
N MET A 1 -26.39 -14.24 -34.69
CA MET A 1 -25.09 -13.57 -34.48
C MET A 1 -24.59 -13.98 -33.10
N LYS A 2 -23.41 -14.61 -33.05
CA LYS A 2 -22.88 -15.44 -31.95
C LYS A 2 -22.73 -14.69 -30.62
N ARG A 3 -23.33 -15.20 -29.55
CA ARG A 3 -23.02 -14.88 -28.13
C ARG A 3 -22.09 -15.97 -27.55
N GLU A 4 -20.95 -16.19 -28.18
CA GLU A 4 -19.95 -17.17 -27.72
C GLU A 4 -18.56 -16.63 -28.05
N THR A 5 -17.98 -15.80 -27.17
CA THR A 5 -16.52 -15.48 -27.12
C THR A 5 -16.13 -14.57 -25.95
N ASN A 6 -17.05 -13.81 -25.34
CA ASN A 6 -16.67 -12.79 -24.35
C ASN A 6 -16.09 -13.35 -23.02
N GLY A 7 -16.39 -14.59 -22.66
CA GLY A 7 -15.91 -15.20 -21.41
C GLY A 7 -14.48 -15.76 -21.48
N ALA A 8 -14.08 -16.35 -22.62
CA ALA A 8 -12.77 -16.98 -22.78
C ALA A 8 -11.63 -15.94 -22.81
N GLY A 9 -11.87 -14.79 -23.46
CA GLY A 9 -10.91 -13.69 -23.47
C GLY A 9 -10.73 -13.04 -22.09
N LEU A 10 -11.82 -12.89 -21.33
CA LEU A 10 -11.78 -12.30 -19.99
C LEU A 10 -11.09 -13.23 -18.98
N ASP A 11 -11.38 -14.54 -19.00
CA ASP A 11 -10.71 -15.52 -18.13
C ASP A 11 -9.19 -15.53 -18.37
N ALA A 12 -8.76 -15.56 -19.64
CA ALA A 12 -7.34 -15.51 -19.99
C ALA A 12 -6.67 -14.21 -19.49
N GLN A 13 -7.34 -13.06 -19.63
CA GLN A 13 -6.84 -11.78 -19.12
C GLN A 13 -6.73 -11.75 -17.60
N LEU A 14 -7.73 -12.25 -16.88
CA LEU A 14 -7.72 -12.30 -15.42
C LEU A 14 -6.59 -13.21 -14.90
N ARG A 15 -6.37 -14.37 -15.54
CA ARG A 15 -5.25 -15.27 -15.19
C ARG A 15 -3.90 -14.61 -15.44
N LEU A 16 -3.75 -13.90 -16.55
CA LEU A 16 -2.51 -13.16 -16.84
C LEU A 16 -2.28 -12.04 -15.81
N GLN A 17 -3.31 -11.25 -15.51
CA GLN A 17 -3.26 -10.19 -14.51
C GLN A 17 -2.89 -10.75 -13.13
N ASP A 18 -3.52 -11.85 -12.72
CA ASP A 18 -3.20 -12.53 -11.47
C ASP A 18 -1.73 -13.00 -11.42
N GLN A 19 -1.21 -13.62 -12.48
CA GLN A 19 0.21 -14.01 -12.56
C GLN A 19 1.14 -12.81 -12.41
N VAL A 20 0.82 -11.69 -13.05
CA VAL A 20 1.59 -10.44 -12.95
C VAL A 20 1.52 -9.88 -11.53
N ALA A 21 0.32 -9.81 -10.93
CA ALA A 21 0.13 -9.34 -9.56
C ALA A 21 0.93 -10.17 -8.55
N GLN A 22 0.94 -11.50 -8.67
CA GLN A 22 1.73 -12.38 -7.80
C GLN A 22 3.25 -12.13 -7.95
N ARG A 23 3.74 -11.85 -9.16
CA ARG A 23 5.16 -11.48 -9.37
C ARG A 23 5.50 -10.12 -8.77
N LEU A 24 4.62 -9.13 -8.91
CA LEU A 24 4.77 -7.82 -8.29
C LEU A 24 4.81 -7.94 -6.76
N LYS A 25 3.88 -8.71 -6.18
CA LYS A 25 3.83 -9.03 -4.75
C LYS A 25 5.12 -9.69 -4.27
N ALA A 26 5.56 -10.75 -4.94
CA ALA A 26 6.78 -11.48 -4.58
C ALA A 26 8.00 -10.57 -4.54
N ARG A 27 8.18 -9.73 -5.59
CA ARG A 27 9.25 -8.75 -5.64
C ARG A 27 9.21 -7.77 -4.45
N ARG A 28 8.03 -7.25 -4.11
CA ARG A 28 7.89 -6.35 -2.95
C ARG A 28 8.29 -7.03 -1.65
N HIS A 29 7.92 -8.30 -1.45
CA HIS A 29 8.33 -9.05 -0.25
C HIS A 29 9.84 -9.33 -0.22
N GLU A 30 10.48 -9.61 -1.37
CA GLU A 30 11.94 -9.73 -1.47
C GLU A 30 12.67 -8.43 -1.06
N GLU A 31 12.05 -7.29 -1.38
CA GLU A 31 12.47 -5.94 -1.01
C GLU A 31 12.11 -5.57 0.45
N GLY A 32 11.31 -6.37 1.16
CA GLY A 32 10.99 -6.22 2.59
C GLY A 32 9.58 -5.71 2.90
N ALA A 33 8.62 -5.81 1.97
CA ALA A 33 7.24 -5.39 2.22
C ALA A 33 6.60 -6.25 3.32
N LEU A 34 5.91 -5.60 4.25
CA LEU A 34 5.39 -6.26 5.44
C LEU A 34 4.05 -6.98 5.16
N SER A 35 3.98 -8.25 5.51
CA SER A 35 2.78 -9.08 5.51
C SER A 35 1.95 -8.81 6.77
N LEU A 36 1.33 -7.64 6.86
CA LEU A 36 0.43 -7.30 7.96
C LEU A 36 -1.01 -7.74 7.64
N GLU A 37 -1.73 -8.15 8.69
CA GLU A 37 -3.13 -8.54 8.67
C GLU A 37 -3.89 -7.88 9.82
N THR A 38 -5.11 -7.41 9.55
CA THR A 38 -6.01 -6.86 10.56
C THR A 38 -7.38 -7.49 10.39
N ILE A 39 -8.06 -7.76 11.50
CA ILE A 39 -9.43 -8.28 11.49
C ILE A 39 -10.38 -7.10 11.23
N GLU A 40 -11.00 -7.10 10.06
CA GLU A 40 -12.03 -6.14 9.69
C GLU A 40 -13.42 -6.81 9.75
N PRO A 41 -14.25 -6.51 10.76
CA PRO A 41 -15.60 -7.05 10.84
C PRO A 41 -16.54 -6.29 9.90
N ARG A 42 -17.34 -7.03 9.14
CA ARG A 42 -18.41 -6.52 8.30
C ARG A 42 -19.76 -6.87 8.89
N ALA A 43 -20.56 -5.83 9.13
CA ALA A 43 -21.95 -5.97 9.54
C ALA A 43 -22.81 -6.57 8.41
N VAL A 44 -23.62 -7.57 8.76
CA VAL A 44 -24.61 -8.19 7.89
C VAL A 44 -25.98 -7.77 8.38
N PHE A 45 -26.77 -7.21 7.47
CA PHE A 45 -28.11 -6.73 7.76
C PHE A 45 -29.14 -7.55 6.99
N GLU A 46 -30.27 -7.83 7.64
CA GLU A 46 -31.50 -8.28 7.00
C GLU A 46 -32.54 -7.16 7.14
N GLY A 47 -32.80 -6.46 6.03
CA GLY A 47 -33.49 -5.16 6.08
C GLY A 47 -32.64 -4.13 6.84
N GLU A 48 -33.24 -3.51 7.86
CA GLU A 48 -32.55 -2.55 8.74
C GLU A 48 -31.96 -3.20 10.01
N VAL A 49 -32.13 -4.51 10.18
CA VAL A 49 -31.72 -5.23 11.39
C VAL A 49 -30.32 -5.82 11.21
N LEU A 50 -29.41 -5.52 12.14
CA LEU A 50 -28.10 -6.16 12.22
C LEU A 50 -28.27 -7.61 12.69
N THR A 51 -27.99 -8.58 11.81
CA THR A 51 -28.17 -10.01 12.10
C THR A 51 -26.87 -10.76 12.32
N ASN A 52 -25.73 -10.24 11.83
CA ASN A 52 -24.45 -10.91 11.98
C ASN A 52 -23.25 -9.95 11.85
N LEU A 53 -22.09 -10.39 12.31
CA LEU A 53 -20.78 -9.80 12.04
C LEU A 53 -19.90 -10.86 11.39
N LYS A 54 -19.49 -10.64 10.14
CA LYS A 54 -18.58 -11.54 9.42
C LYS A 54 -17.20 -10.92 9.30
N VAL A 55 -16.17 -11.68 9.59
CA VAL A 55 -14.79 -11.25 9.31
C VAL A 55 -14.55 -11.28 7.80
N GLU A 56 -14.06 -10.18 7.26
CA GLU A 56 -13.74 -10.09 5.85
C GLU A 56 -12.41 -10.77 5.55
N GLN A 57 -12.45 -11.89 4.82
CA GLN A 57 -11.24 -12.60 4.44
C GLN A 57 -10.59 -11.99 3.20
N LYS A 58 -9.25 -11.94 3.20
CA LYS A 58 -8.46 -11.60 2.02
C LYS A 58 -8.56 -12.77 1.02
N ASN A 59 -8.68 -12.44 -0.26
CA ASN A 59 -8.77 -13.44 -1.32
C ASN A 59 -7.90 -13.01 -2.51
N ARG A 60 -7.67 -13.95 -3.43
CA ARG A 60 -6.81 -13.75 -4.60
C ARG A 60 -7.25 -12.60 -5.50
N ALA A 61 -8.56 -12.34 -5.61
CA ALA A 61 -9.08 -11.22 -6.38
C ALA A 61 -8.75 -9.86 -5.75
N LYS A 62 -8.84 -9.75 -4.42
CA LYS A 62 -8.41 -8.54 -3.70
C LYS A 62 -6.92 -8.30 -3.80
N GLU A 63 -6.12 -9.37 -3.67
CA GLU A 63 -4.67 -9.29 -3.84
C GLU A 63 -4.30 -8.80 -5.24
N LEU A 64 -4.95 -9.34 -6.28
CA LEU A 64 -4.77 -8.87 -7.67
C LEU A 64 -4.97 -7.36 -7.75
N ILE A 65 -6.10 -6.85 -7.25
CA ILE A 65 -6.38 -5.41 -7.29
C ILE A 65 -5.37 -4.61 -6.47
N GLU A 66 -5.06 -5.03 -5.24
CA GLU A 66 -4.12 -4.34 -4.35
C GLU A 66 -2.74 -4.16 -5.00
N ASP A 67 -2.17 -5.21 -5.56
CA ASP A 67 -0.85 -5.17 -6.19
C ASP A 67 -0.81 -4.31 -7.46
N PHE A 68 -1.87 -4.35 -8.28
CA PHE A 68 -1.98 -3.44 -9.42
C PHE A 68 -2.14 -1.98 -8.98
N MET A 69 -2.92 -1.70 -7.93
CA MET A 69 -3.06 -0.35 -7.41
C MET A 69 -1.73 0.18 -6.87
N ILE A 70 -0.95 -0.65 -6.16
CA ILE A 70 0.38 -0.29 -5.68
C ILE A 70 1.32 0.02 -6.85
N ALA A 71 1.32 -0.81 -7.90
CA ALA A 71 2.14 -0.59 -9.08
C ALA A 71 1.74 0.68 -9.85
N ALA A 72 0.44 0.93 -10.04
CA ALA A 72 -0.08 2.13 -10.70
C ALA A 72 0.28 3.41 -9.93
N ASN A 73 0.18 3.36 -8.61
CA ASN A 73 0.61 4.44 -7.73
C ASN A 73 2.12 4.72 -7.89
N GLN A 74 2.98 3.70 -7.84
CA GLN A 74 4.43 3.89 -8.06
C GLN A 74 4.73 4.45 -9.46
N ALA A 75 4.10 3.92 -10.50
CA ALA A 75 4.27 4.38 -11.88
C ALA A 75 3.88 5.86 -12.03
N THR A 76 2.75 6.26 -11.42
CA THR A 76 2.29 7.66 -11.37
C THR A 76 3.33 8.57 -10.75
N ALA A 77 3.85 8.16 -9.59
CA ALA A 77 4.77 8.97 -8.83
C ALA A 77 6.14 9.11 -9.52
N SER A 78 6.61 8.04 -10.16
CA SER A 78 7.81 8.04 -11.00
C SER A 78 7.64 8.89 -12.25
N TYR A 79 6.45 8.85 -12.87
CA TYR A 79 6.14 9.67 -14.05
C TYR A 79 6.19 11.17 -13.72
N LEU A 80 5.53 11.62 -12.65
CA LEU A 80 5.57 13.02 -12.22
C LEU A 80 6.99 13.47 -11.89
N LYS A 81 7.76 12.63 -11.17
CA LYS A 81 9.17 12.91 -10.88
C LYS A 81 10.00 13.09 -12.15
N GLY A 82 9.86 12.19 -13.12
CA GLY A 82 10.55 12.26 -14.41
C GLY A 82 10.18 13.50 -15.24
N LYS A 83 8.99 14.08 -15.00
CA LYS A 83 8.55 15.35 -15.59
C LYS A 83 8.94 16.58 -14.78
N GLY A 84 9.64 16.42 -13.65
CA GLY A 84 9.99 17.53 -12.76
C GLY A 84 8.77 18.19 -12.10
N MET A 85 7.65 17.47 -12.04
CA MET A 85 6.40 17.96 -11.46
C MET A 85 6.38 17.68 -9.94
N PRO A 86 5.76 18.57 -9.15
CA PRO A 86 5.51 18.27 -7.74
C PRO A 86 4.65 17.01 -7.61
N SER A 87 4.84 16.28 -6.51
CA SER A 87 4.09 15.05 -6.26
C SER A 87 3.74 14.93 -4.78
N PHE A 88 2.48 14.63 -4.49
CA PHE A 88 2.09 14.22 -3.14
C PHE A 88 2.57 12.80 -2.93
N ARG A 89 3.47 12.59 -1.98
CA ARG A 89 3.93 11.26 -1.62
C ARG A 89 3.13 10.76 -0.43
N ARG A 90 2.69 9.51 -0.49
CA ARG A 90 2.17 8.80 0.68
C ARG A 90 3.34 8.02 1.27
N ILE A 91 3.78 8.39 2.45
CA ILE A 91 4.98 7.82 3.05
C ILE A 91 4.64 7.16 4.38
N LEU A 92 5.44 6.18 4.73
CA LEU A 92 5.48 5.59 6.06
C LEU A 92 6.93 5.54 6.46
N ARG A 93 7.31 6.37 7.42
CA ARG A 93 8.69 6.42 7.90
C ARG A 93 9.04 5.15 8.66
N SER A 94 10.31 5.02 9.02
CA SER A 94 10.74 3.99 9.96
C SER A 94 9.87 4.01 11.23
N PRO A 95 9.59 2.84 11.83
CA PRO A 95 8.69 2.72 12.98
C PRO A 95 9.00 3.69 14.11
N GLU A 96 7.99 4.41 14.59
CA GLU A 96 8.11 5.34 15.74
C GLU A 96 8.65 4.64 17.00
N ARG A 97 8.32 3.35 17.16
CA ARG A 97 8.64 2.57 18.36
C ARG A 97 9.36 1.27 18.01
N TRP A 98 10.41 1.35 17.20
CA TRP A 98 11.19 0.18 16.78
C TRP A 98 11.71 -0.67 17.94
N GLN A 99 12.24 -0.08 19.01
CA GLN A 99 12.75 -0.86 20.15
C GLN A 99 11.66 -1.72 20.80
N ARG A 100 10.40 -1.25 20.81
CA ARG A 100 9.28 -2.08 21.28
C ARG A 100 8.96 -3.22 20.31
N ILE A 101 9.19 -3.05 19.02
CA ILE A 101 9.07 -4.14 18.03
C ILE A 101 10.15 -5.20 18.29
N VAL A 102 11.38 -4.78 18.61
CA VAL A 102 12.47 -5.68 19.02
C VAL A 102 12.09 -6.45 20.31
N GLU A 103 11.59 -5.76 21.33
CA GLU A 103 11.10 -6.39 22.57
C GLU A 103 9.95 -7.37 22.34
N VAL A 104 9.04 -7.04 21.41
CA VAL A 104 7.96 -7.94 20.99
C VAL A 104 8.59 -9.20 20.41
N ALA A 105 9.46 -9.11 19.40
CA ALA A 105 10.11 -10.27 18.79
C ALA A 105 10.87 -11.16 19.81
N ALA A 106 11.55 -10.54 20.77
CA ALA A 106 12.29 -11.24 21.82
C ALA A 106 11.43 -12.16 22.69
N ARG A 107 10.12 -11.87 22.86
CA ARG A 107 9.18 -12.76 23.60
C ARG A 107 9.00 -14.12 22.94
N TRP A 108 9.33 -14.21 21.65
CA TRP A 108 9.29 -15.44 20.88
C TRP A 108 10.69 -16.04 20.65
N GLY A 109 11.72 -15.52 21.32
CA GLY A 109 13.11 -15.95 21.15
C GLY A 109 13.75 -15.48 19.84
N GLU A 110 13.11 -14.55 19.12
CA GLU A 110 13.60 -14.02 17.84
C GLU A 110 14.35 -12.71 18.07
N GLN A 111 15.45 -12.50 17.38
CA GLN A 111 16.27 -11.29 17.49
C GLN A 111 16.14 -10.43 16.23
N LEU A 112 15.61 -9.22 16.41
CA LEU A 112 15.63 -8.20 15.37
C LEU A 112 16.85 -7.27 15.55
N PRO A 113 17.34 -6.62 14.48
CA PRO A 113 18.40 -5.63 14.57
C PRO A 113 18.04 -4.46 15.49
N SER A 114 19.05 -3.79 16.04
CA SER A 114 18.86 -2.60 16.88
C SER A 114 18.27 -1.42 16.11
N GLU A 115 18.57 -1.32 14.80
CA GLU A 115 18.03 -0.30 13.91
C GLU A 115 16.86 -0.83 13.07
N PRO A 116 15.91 0.03 12.64
CA PRO A 116 14.79 -0.36 11.79
C PRO A 116 15.21 -1.09 10.52
N ASP A 117 14.74 -2.32 10.38
CA ASP A 117 14.95 -3.14 9.19
C ASP A 117 13.63 -3.83 8.79
N ALA A 118 13.05 -3.39 7.68
CA ALA A 118 11.78 -3.91 7.18
C ALA A 118 11.88 -5.39 6.77
N LYS A 119 13.03 -5.82 6.24
CA LYS A 119 13.24 -7.19 5.78
C LYS A 119 13.38 -8.15 6.96
N ALA A 120 14.13 -7.76 7.99
CA ALA A 120 14.23 -8.53 9.22
C ALA A 120 12.86 -8.66 9.91
N LEU A 121 12.09 -7.56 9.97
CA LEU A 121 10.73 -7.59 10.52
C LEU A 121 9.81 -8.50 9.70
N GLU A 122 9.90 -8.47 8.36
CA GLU A 122 9.06 -9.33 7.51
C GLU A 122 9.38 -10.82 7.71
N VAL A 123 10.66 -11.18 7.80
CA VAL A 123 11.06 -12.57 8.10
C VAL A 123 10.43 -13.05 9.40
N PHE A 124 10.47 -12.22 10.46
CA PHE A 124 9.82 -12.50 11.72
C PHE A 124 8.29 -12.67 11.56
N LEU A 125 7.62 -11.73 10.87
CA LEU A 125 6.17 -11.77 10.67
C LEU A 125 5.72 -13.02 9.91
N VAL A 126 6.42 -13.39 8.83
CA VAL A 126 6.13 -14.59 8.04
C VAL A 126 6.29 -15.86 8.89
N ALA A 127 7.37 -15.94 9.68
CA ALA A 127 7.59 -17.08 10.58
C ALA A 127 6.46 -17.19 11.63
N ARG A 128 6.05 -16.08 12.24
CA ARG A 128 4.96 -16.06 13.23
C ARG A 128 3.61 -16.40 12.61
N ARG A 129 3.30 -15.90 11.42
CA ARG A 129 2.07 -16.24 10.69
C ARG A 129 1.96 -17.74 10.42
N LYS A 130 3.08 -18.37 10.03
CA LYS A 130 3.13 -19.82 9.80
C LYS A 130 2.98 -20.63 11.09
N ALA A 131 3.58 -20.15 12.18
CA ALA A 131 3.56 -20.85 13.46
C ALA A 131 2.19 -20.78 14.17
N ASP A 132 1.51 -19.63 14.13
CA ASP A 132 0.22 -19.43 14.78
C ASP A 132 -0.67 -18.49 13.94
N PRO A 133 -1.31 -19.02 12.87
CA PRO A 133 -2.15 -18.21 11.99
C PRO A 133 -3.40 -17.67 12.71
N LEU A 134 -3.86 -18.32 13.77
CA LEU A 134 -5.06 -17.91 14.50
C LEU A 134 -4.79 -16.64 15.35
N ARG A 135 -3.61 -16.54 15.98
CA ARG A 135 -3.22 -15.37 16.79
C ARG A 135 -2.38 -14.35 16.03
N PHE A 136 -1.95 -14.66 14.81
CA PHE A 136 -1.17 -13.74 13.98
C PHE A 136 -1.81 -12.35 13.82
N PRO A 137 -3.14 -12.20 13.64
CA PRO A 137 -3.75 -10.87 13.53
C PRO A 137 -3.53 -9.99 14.76
N ASP A 138 -3.43 -10.56 15.97
CA ASP A 138 -3.17 -9.81 17.20
C ASP A 138 -1.73 -9.26 17.23
N LEU A 139 -0.77 -10.11 16.86
CA LEU A 139 0.63 -9.69 16.70
C LEU A 139 0.75 -8.61 15.63
N SER A 140 0.14 -8.84 14.48
CA SER A 140 0.15 -7.90 13.36
C SER A 140 -0.43 -6.54 13.77
N LEU A 141 -1.56 -6.52 14.49
CA LEU A 141 -2.13 -5.28 15.01
C LEU A 141 -1.21 -4.57 16.00
N ALA A 142 -0.52 -5.30 16.88
CA ALA A 142 0.48 -4.74 17.78
C ALA A 142 1.62 -4.07 16.99
N ILE A 143 2.15 -4.75 15.96
CA ILE A 143 3.19 -4.21 15.09
C ILE A 143 2.70 -2.97 14.33
N VAL A 144 1.51 -3.00 13.72
CA VAL A 144 0.88 -1.84 13.05
C VAL A 144 0.84 -0.63 14.00
N LYS A 145 0.40 -0.84 15.25
CA LYS A 145 0.35 0.23 16.24
C LYS A 145 1.73 0.77 16.59
N LEU A 146 2.80 -0.03 16.54
CA LEU A 146 4.16 0.42 16.85
C LEU A 146 4.86 1.09 15.66
N ILE A 147 4.47 0.77 14.42
CA ILE A 147 5.00 1.42 13.22
C ILE A 147 4.60 2.89 13.17
N GLY A 148 3.35 3.21 13.52
CA GLY A 148 2.82 4.57 13.46
C GLY A 148 1.98 4.82 12.22
N ARG A 149 1.69 6.10 11.93
CA ARG A 149 0.76 6.49 10.86
C ARG A 149 1.51 6.93 9.61
N GLY A 150 0.98 6.59 8.45
CA GLY A 150 1.46 7.14 7.18
C GLY A 150 0.99 8.58 6.99
N GLU A 151 1.84 9.41 6.39
CA GLU A 151 1.61 10.84 6.15
C GLU A 151 1.65 11.17 4.65
N TYR A 152 1.04 12.29 4.29
CA TYR A 152 1.26 12.89 2.98
C TYR A 152 2.37 13.93 3.10
N VAL A 153 3.31 13.91 2.17
CA VAL A 153 4.34 14.93 2.08
C VAL A 153 4.42 15.44 0.66
N LEU A 154 4.65 16.75 0.52
CA LEU A 154 4.94 17.34 -0.77
C LEU A 154 6.40 17.05 -1.14
N ASP A 155 6.60 16.30 -2.22
CA ASP A 155 7.92 16.06 -2.80
C ASP A 155 8.11 16.94 -4.04
N GLN A 156 9.06 17.85 -3.93
CA GLN A 156 9.56 18.71 -5.01
C GLN A 156 11.03 18.40 -5.35
N SER A 157 11.63 17.43 -4.67
CA SER A 157 13.04 17.12 -4.82
C SER A 157 13.30 16.35 -6.11
N LYS A 158 14.38 16.71 -6.80
CA LYS A 158 14.94 15.87 -7.86
C LYS A 158 15.74 14.69 -7.28
N ASP A 159 16.24 14.83 -6.05
CA ASP A 159 17.15 13.90 -5.39
C ASP A 159 16.42 13.03 -4.36
N GLY A 160 16.64 11.72 -4.46
CA GLY A 160 15.98 10.72 -3.60
C GLY A 160 14.47 10.64 -3.84
N SER A 161 13.83 9.62 -3.28
CA SER A 161 12.37 9.60 -3.17
C SER A 161 12.02 9.05 -1.79
N PRO A 162 11.08 9.69 -1.07
CA PRO A 162 10.66 9.20 0.22
C PRO A 162 10.25 7.73 0.15
N GLU A 163 10.66 6.97 1.16
CA GLU A 163 10.38 5.55 1.27
C GLU A 163 9.07 5.31 2.04
N HIS A 164 8.39 4.22 1.69
CA HIS A 164 7.24 3.72 2.43
C HIS A 164 7.62 2.40 3.12
N PHE A 165 8.05 2.47 4.38
CA PHE A 165 8.59 1.36 5.18
C PHE A 165 7.77 0.07 5.05
N GLY A 166 6.46 0.14 5.29
CA GLY A 166 5.60 -1.05 5.29
C GLY A 166 5.37 -1.68 3.91
N LEU A 167 5.61 -0.94 2.82
CA LEU A 167 5.43 -1.43 1.46
C LEU A 167 6.75 -1.77 0.77
N ALA A 168 7.89 -1.43 1.39
CA ALA A 168 9.24 -1.50 0.83
C ALA A 168 9.36 -0.90 -0.58
N VAL A 169 8.75 0.28 -0.79
CA VAL A 169 8.78 0.97 -2.08
C VAL A 169 9.26 2.41 -1.91
N LYS A 170 9.94 2.92 -2.93
CA LYS A 170 10.40 4.31 -3.01
C LYS A 170 9.49 5.11 -3.94
N GLY A 171 9.14 6.32 -3.52
CA GLY A 171 8.32 7.22 -4.34
C GLY A 171 6.90 6.69 -4.51
N TYR A 172 6.17 6.49 -3.42
CA TYR A 172 4.77 6.07 -3.46
C TYR A 172 3.82 7.27 -3.38
N THR A 173 2.69 7.20 -4.07
CA THR A 173 1.60 8.20 -4.02
C THR A 173 0.25 7.49 -3.94
N HIS A 174 -0.83 8.26 -3.80
CA HIS A 174 -2.16 7.77 -4.10
C HIS A 174 -2.68 8.47 -5.37
N SER A 175 -3.10 7.67 -6.35
CA SER A 175 -3.71 8.18 -7.60
C SER A 175 -4.94 7.40 -8.05
N THR A 176 -5.25 6.27 -7.42
CA THR A 176 -6.23 5.29 -7.90
C THR A 176 -7.64 5.42 -7.34
N ALA A 177 -7.91 6.40 -6.47
CA ALA A 177 -9.25 6.61 -5.88
C ALA A 177 -9.68 8.09 -5.76
N PRO A 178 -9.65 8.88 -6.86
CA PRO A 178 -10.00 10.32 -6.84
C PRO A 178 -11.46 10.61 -6.47
N ASN A 179 -12.35 9.62 -6.58
CA ASN A 179 -13.76 9.76 -6.19
C ASN A 179 -13.98 9.83 -4.67
N ARG A 180 -12.99 9.41 -3.86
CA ARG A 180 -13.11 9.32 -2.39
C ARG A 180 -11.89 9.83 -1.63
N ARG A 181 -10.85 10.30 -2.33
CA ARG A 181 -9.64 10.86 -1.73
C ARG A 181 -9.22 12.12 -2.49
N PHE A 182 -9.17 13.24 -1.79
CA PHE A 182 -8.77 14.52 -2.37
C PHE A 182 -7.32 14.56 -2.87
N PRO A 183 -6.32 13.96 -2.17
CA PRO A 183 -4.95 13.85 -2.69
C PRO A 183 -4.88 13.19 -4.08
N ASP A 184 -5.66 12.13 -4.33
CA ASP A 184 -5.72 11.49 -5.64
C ASP A 184 -6.25 12.45 -6.72
N LEU A 185 -7.22 13.31 -6.41
CA LEU A 185 -7.73 14.31 -7.36
C LEU A 185 -6.64 15.33 -7.74
N ILE A 186 -5.86 15.79 -6.78
CA ILE A 186 -4.71 16.68 -7.02
C ILE A 186 -3.69 15.97 -7.91
N THR A 187 -3.32 14.73 -7.57
CA THR A 187 -2.43 13.90 -8.37
C THR A 187 -2.91 13.76 -9.82
N GLN A 188 -4.21 13.51 -10.04
CA GLN A 188 -4.79 13.41 -11.40
C GLN A 188 -4.66 14.71 -12.19
N ARG A 189 -4.83 15.88 -11.55
CA ARG A 189 -4.65 17.20 -12.20
C ARG A 189 -3.18 17.44 -12.56
N LEU A 190 -2.25 17.07 -11.68
CA LEU A 190 -0.81 17.14 -11.94
C LEU A 190 -0.40 16.24 -13.11
N ILE A 191 -0.92 15.01 -13.19
CA ILE A 191 -0.67 14.11 -14.32
C ILE A 191 -1.17 14.73 -15.63
N LYS A 192 -2.37 15.30 -15.64
CA LYS A 192 -2.93 15.95 -16.84
C LYS A 192 -2.06 17.12 -17.32
N ALA A 193 -1.61 17.98 -16.41
CA ALA A 193 -0.70 19.08 -16.75
C ALA A 193 0.63 18.55 -17.32
N ALA A 194 1.20 17.53 -16.70
CA ALA A 194 2.44 16.87 -17.14
C ALA A 194 2.32 16.23 -18.53
N LEU A 195 1.19 15.59 -18.83
CA LEU A 195 0.89 15.02 -20.15
C LEU A 195 0.74 16.10 -21.22
N ALA A 196 0.15 17.24 -20.87
CA ALA A 196 -0.02 18.39 -21.76
C ALA A 196 1.25 19.24 -21.93
N GLY A 197 2.32 18.98 -21.16
CA GLY A 197 3.49 19.86 -21.10
C GLY A 197 3.19 21.25 -20.52
N ALA A 198 2.06 21.39 -19.82
CA ALA A 198 1.63 22.63 -19.19
C ALA A 198 2.31 22.81 -17.82
N PRO A 199 2.40 24.05 -17.29
CA PRO A 199 2.85 24.26 -15.92
C PRO A 199 1.91 23.60 -14.89
N THR A 200 2.39 23.44 -13.65
CA THR A 200 1.55 22.97 -12.54
C THR A 200 0.30 23.85 -12.39
N PRO A 201 -0.91 23.27 -12.25
CA PRO A 201 -2.14 24.03 -12.05
C PRO A 201 -2.28 24.59 -10.63
N TYR A 202 -1.27 24.40 -9.78
CA TYR A 202 -1.23 24.83 -8.38
C TYR A 202 0.05 25.60 -8.10
N HIS A 203 -0.06 26.65 -7.29
CA HIS A 203 1.09 27.36 -6.73
C HIS A 203 1.78 26.51 -5.65
N PRO A 204 3.10 26.60 -5.45
CA PRO A 204 3.81 25.83 -4.42
C PRO A 204 3.23 25.95 -3.00
N GLU A 205 2.80 27.15 -2.61
CA GLU A 205 2.20 27.38 -1.28
C GLU A 205 0.84 26.69 -1.13
N GLU A 206 0.04 26.62 -2.20
CA GLU A 206 -1.22 25.86 -2.19
C GLU A 206 -0.95 24.37 -2.03
N LEU A 207 0.05 23.83 -2.73
CA LEU A 207 0.42 22.42 -2.62
C LEU A 207 0.93 22.08 -1.22
N LYS A 208 1.67 22.97 -0.56
CA LYS A 208 2.11 22.78 0.83
C LYS A 208 0.90 22.72 1.77
N TYR A 209 0.01 23.70 1.68
CA TYR A 209 -1.22 23.73 2.49
C TYR A 209 -2.09 22.47 2.28
N LEU A 210 -2.20 22.01 1.04
CA LEU A 210 -3.01 20.84 0.69
C LEU A 210 -2.36 19.50 1.08
N ALA A 211 -1.05 19.47 1.35
CA ALA A 211 -0.35 18.26 1.80
C ALA A 211 -0.54 17.98 3.30
N GLY A 212 -0.86 19.01 4.09
CA GLY A 212 -0.99 18.95 5.55
C GLY A 212 0.02 19.85 6.25
#